data_AF-A0A357V622-F1
#
_entry.id   AF-A0A357V622-F1
#
_cell.length_a   1.000
_cell.length_b   1.000
_cell.length_c   1.000
_cell.angle_alpha   90.00
_cell.angle_beta   90.00
_cell.angle_gamma   90.00
#
_symmetry.space_group_name_H-M   'P 1'
#
loop_
_entity.id
_entity.type
_entity.pdbx_description
1 polymer ?
#
loop_
_entity_poly.entity_id
_entity_poly.type
_entity_poly.pdbx_seq_one_letter_code
_entity_poly.pdbx_strand_id
1 'polypeptide(L)' 'MDAPSQSGTPVIHLHQGDLPDGVTFTGSVAVDSETQGLDLGRDRLCVVQLSGGDGVCHLVQIAAGQQTAPNLKALM' A
#
# COMPACT_ATOMS: atom_id res chain seq x y z
N MET A 1 -1.98 -13.95 -19.84
CA MET A 1 -3.32 -13.51 -19.41
C MET A 1 -3.18 -12.02 -19.19
N ASP A 2 -3.43 -11.25 -20.23
CA ASP A 2 -3.18 -9.80 -20.20
C ASP A 2 -4.26 -9.13 -19.35
N ALA A 3 -3.82 -8.41 -18.31
CA ALA A 3 -4.70 -7.56 -17.52
C ALA A 3 -5.32 -6.50 -18.47
N PRO A 4 -6.62 -6.20 -18.35
CA PRO A 4 -7.25 -5.20 -19.19
C PRO A 4 -6.53 -3.86 -19.03
N SER A 5 -6.14 -3.26 -20.16
CA SER A 5 -5.58 -1.91 -20.22
C SER A 5 -6.60 -0.91 -19.65
N GLN A 6 -6.44 -0.52 -18.39
CA GLN A 6 -7.26 0.48 -17.73
C GLN A 6 -6.74 1.87 -18.12
N SER A 7 -7.35 2.46 -19.16
CA SER A 7 -7.03 3.78 -19.73
C SER A 7 -7.51 4.98 -18.89
N GLY A 8 -7.71 4.82 -17.58
CA GLY A 8 -8.18 5.87 -16.67
C GLY A 8 -7.07 6.44 -15.78
N THR A 9 -7.18 7.71 -15.38
CA THR A 9 -6.34 8.25 -14.30
C THR A 9 -6.61 7.46 -13.01
N PRO A 10 -5.58 6.90 -12.35
CA PRO A 10 -5.80 6.12 -11.14
C PRO A 10 -6.35 7.00 -10.02
N VAL A 11 -7.26 6.43 -9.23
CA VAL A 11 -7.73 7.05 -7.99
C VAL A 11 -6.70 6.75 -6.90
N ILE A 12 -6.20 7.79 -6.25
CA ILE A 12 -5.20 7.68 -5.19
C ILE A 12 -5.84 8.01 -3.85
N HIS A 13 -5.81 7.06 -2.92
CA HIS A 13 -6.18 7.27 -1.52
C HIS A 13 -4.92 7.26 -0.66
N LEU A 14 -4.66 8.38 0.02
CA LEU A 14 -3.57 8.49 0.99
C LEU A 14 -4.12 8.27 2.41
N HIS A 15 -3.53 7.32 3.12
CA HIS A 15 -3.86 6.96 4.49
C HIS A 15 -2.65 7.19 5.40
N GLN A 16 -2.92 7.48 6.68
CA GLN A 16 -1.89 7.73 7.68
C GLN A 16 -1.87 6.58 8.68
N GLY A 17 -0.72 5.91 8.78
CA GLY A 17 -0.44 4.84 9.72
C GLY A 17 -1.00 3.48 9.34
N ASP A 18 -2.21 3.39 8.80
CA ASP A 18 -2.82 2.10 8.46
C ASP A 18 -3.82 2.21 7.30
N LEU A 19 -4.31 1.08 6.82
CA LEU A 19 -5.52 1.03 6.00
C LEU A 19 -6.76 1.30 6.87
N PRO A 20 -7.79 1.98 6.33
CA PRO A 20 -9.09 2.08 6.97
C PRO A 20 -9.74 0.71 7.16
N ASP A 21 -10.61 0.62 8.17
CA ASP A 21 -11.47 -0.54 8.34
C ASP A 21 -12.36 -0.73 7.10
N GLY A 22 -12.50 -1.98 6.65
CA GLY A 22 -13.37 -2.34 5.53
C GLY A 22 -12.77 -2.15 4.14
N VAL A 23 -11.49 -1.78 4.00
CA VAL A 23 -10.79 -1.92 2.72
C VAL A 23 -10.66 -3.40 2.40
N THR A 24 -11.20 -3.82 1.26
CA THR A 24 -11.15 -5.21 0.79
C THR A 24 -10.62 -5.24 -0.63
N PHE A 25 -9.75 -6.20 -0.91
CA PHE A 25 -9.28 -6.51 -2.25
C PHE A 25 -9.91 -7.82 -2.73
N THR A 26 -10.21 -7.91 -4.03
CA THR A 26 -10.68 -9.15 -4.65
C THR A 26 -9.57 -9.78 -5.48
N GLY A 27 -9.17 -11.00 -5.13
CA GLY A 27 -8.12 -11.72 -5.86
C GLY A 27 -6.71 -11.27 -5.48
N SER A 28 -5.82 -11.19 -6.48
CA SER A 28 -4.42 -10.80 -6.26
C SER A 28 -4.27 -9.31 -5.96
N VAL A 29 -3.33 -8.97 -5.10
CA VAL A 29 -3.00 -7.58 -4.74
C VAL A 29 -1.58 -7.27 -5.22
N ALA A 30 -1.45 -6.19 -5.99
CA ALA A 30 -0.14 -5.61 -6.30
C ALA A 30 0.33 -4.79 -5.08
N VAL A 31 1.59 -4.98 -4.69
CA VAL A 31 2.20 -4.33 -3.54
C VAL A 31 3.59 -3.81 -3.87
N ASP A 32 3.92 -2.63 -3.36
CA ASP A 32 5.28 -2.07 -3.35
C ASP A 32 5.50 -1.27 -2.05
N SER A 33 6.75 -0.87 -1.78
CA SER A 33 7.10 -0.10 -0.59
C SER A 33 8.24 0.88 -0.84
N GLU A 34 8.20 2.02 -0.13
CA GLU A 34 9.28 2.99 -0.10
C GLU A 34 9.94 3.06 1.28
N THR A 35 11.26 3.15 1.30
CA THR A 35 12.10 3.31 2.49
C THR A 35 12.96 4.57 2.37
N GLN A 36 13.57 5.05 3.45
CA GLN A 36 14.51 6.19 3.36
C GLN A 36 15.81 5.87 2.61
N GLY A 37 16.03 4.59 2.29
CA GLY A 37 17.21 4.05 1.65
C GLY A 37 17.21 2.53 1.77
N LEU A 38 18.20 1.88 1.15
CA LEU A 38 18.20 0.42 0.99
C LEU A 38 18.77 -0.34 2.21
N ASP A 39 19.23 0.35 3.25
CA ASP A 39 19.73 -0.29 4.48
C ASP A 39 18.58 -0.44 5.49
N LEU A 40 17.89 -1.59 5.47
CA LEU A 40 16.67 -1.81 6.26
C LEU A 40 16.88 -1.77 7.79
N GLY A 41 18.12 -1.86 8.28
CA GLY A 41 18.43 -1.72 9.71
C GLY A 41 18.48 -0.26 10.17
N ARG A 42 18.74 0.67 9.24
CA ARG A 42 18.86 2.11 9.47
C ARG A 42 17.68 2.89 8.90
N ASP A 43 17.26 2.52 7.69
CA ASP A 43 16.33 3.23 6.84
C ASP A 43 14.92 2.66 7.03
N ARG A 44 14.07 3.44 7.70
CA ARG A 44 12.71 3.01 8.02
C ARG A 44 11.83 2.87 6.77
N LEU A 45 10.79 2.05 6.91
CA LEU A 45 9.62 2.06 6.02
C LEU A 45 8.94 3.43 6.08
N CYS A 46 8.62 3.97 4.91
CA CYS A 46 7.99 5.27 4.73
C CYS A 46 6.57 5.16 4.18
N VAL A 47 6.40 4.35 3.13
CA VAL A 47 5.12 4.19 2.42
C VAL A 47 4.96 2.74 2.00
N VAL A 48 3.74 2.24 2.02
CA VAL A 48 3.33 1.01 1.34
C VAL A 48 2.23 1.34 0.34
N GLN A 49 2.33 0.81 -0.87
CA GLN A 49 1.39 1.03 -1.97
C GLN A 49 0.69 -0.28 -2.32
N LEU A 50 -0.65 -0.24 -2.44
CA LEU A 50 -1.48 -1.43 -2.70
C LEU A 50 -2.50 -1.15 -3.81
N SER A 51 -2.70 -2.09 -4.72
CA SER A 51 -3.77 -2.03 -5.73
C SER A 51 -4.35 -3.41 -6.05
N GLY A 52 -5.67 -3.48 -6.21
CA GLY A 52 -6.37 -4.67 -6.71
C GLY A 52 -6.45 -4.77 -8.24
N GLY A 53 -5.83 -3.85 -8.98
CA GLY A 53 -5.94 -3.78 -10.45
C GLY A 53 -7.25 -3.14 -10.95
N ASP A 54 -8.05 -2.58 -10.06
CA ASP A 54 -9.32 -1.89 -10.32
C ASP A 54 -9.15 -0.40 -10.67
N GLY A 55 -7.91 0.08 -10.76
CA GLY A 55 -7.59 1.49 -10.99
C GLY A 55 -7.52 2.33 -9.72
N VAL A 56 -7.63 1.70 -8.53
CA VAL A 56 -7.44 2.35 -7.24
C VAL A 56 -6.06 1.98 -6.67
N CYS A 57 -5.36 2.98 -6.14
CA CYS A 57 -4.12 2.79 -5.39
C CYS A 57 -4.27 3.35 -3.97
N HIS A 58 -4.06 2.50 -2.98
CA HIS A 58 -4.00 2.88 -1.57
C HIS A 58 -2.54 3.08 -1.15
N LEU A 59 -2.20 4.31 -0.75
CA LEU A 59 -0.90 4.66 -0.18
C LEU A 59 -1.04 4.74 1.34
N VAL A 60 -0.31 3.93 2.07
CA VAL A 60 -0.26 3.97 3.54
C VAL A 60 1.06 4.61 3.95
N GLN A 61 1.00 5.84 4.46
CA GLN A 61 2.17 6.52 5.00
C GLN A 61 2.45 6.04 6.42
N ILE A 62 3.65 5.51 6.66
CA ILE A 62 4.08 5.00 7.96
C ILE A 62 4.83 6.10 8.72
N ALA A 63 4.38 6.41 9.93
CA ALA A 63 5.03 7.40 10.77
C ALA A 63 6.37 6.88 11.32
N ALA A 64 7.31 7.78 11.59
CA ALA A 64 8.58 7.41 12.22
C ALA A 64 8.34 6.75 13.59
N GLY A 65 8.97 5.60 13.82
CA GLY A 65 8.83 4.82 15.06
C GLY A 65 7.56 3.97 15.16
N GLN A 66 6.64 4.05 14.20
CA GLN A 66 5.41 3.27 14.21
C GLN A 66 5.70 1.77 14.08
N GLN A 67 5.11 0.96 14.96
CA GLN A 67 5.31 -0.49 15.01
C GLN A 67 4.05 -1.28 14.60
N THR A 68 2.92 -0.60 14.40
CA THR A 68 1.63 -1.26 14.20
C THR A 68 0.84 -0.60 13.09
N ALA A 69 0.33 -1.45 12.19
CA ALA A 69 -0.71 -1.15 11.21
C ALA A 69 -1.58 -2.42 11.11
N PRO A 70 -2.50 -2.66 12.07
CA PRO A 70 -3.29 -3.90 12.12
C PRO A 70 -3.95 -4.32 10.81
N ASN A 71 -4.55 -3.38 10.07
CA ASN A 71 -5.30 -3.69 8.86
C ASN A 71 -4.36 -4.02 7.69
N LEU A 72 -3.27 -3.26 7.55
CA LEU A 72 -2.22 -3.56 6.58
C LEU A 72 -1.56 -4.91 6.85
N LYS A 73 -1.26 -5.21 8.13
CA LYS A 73 -0.66 -6.49 8.53
C LYS A 73 -1.59 -7.68 8.30
N ALA A 74 -2.90 -7.50 8.35
CA ALA A 74 -3.86 -8.58 8.09
C ALA A 74 -3.84 -9.05 6.62
N LEU A 75 -3.22 -8.30 5.71
CA LEU A 75 -3.09 -8.63 4.28
C LEU A 75 -1.80 -9.37 3.92
N MET A 76 -0.81 -9.45 4.84
CA MET A 76 0.56 -9.93 4.56
C MET A 76 0.95 -11.17 5.35
#